data_AF-A0A2A2M606-F1
#
_entry.id   AF-A0A2A2M606-F1
#
_cell.length_a   1.000
_cell.length_b   1.000
_cell.length_c   1.000
_cell.angle_alpha   90.00
_cell.angle_beta   90.00
_cell.angle_gamma   90.00
#
_symmetry.space_group_name_H-M   'P 1'
#
loop_
_entity.id
_entity.type
_entity.pdbx_description
1 polymer ?
#
loop_
_entity_poly.entity_id
_entity_poly.type
_entity_poly.pdbx_seq_one_letter_code
_entity_poly.pdbx_strand_id
1 'polypeptide(L)' 'MLDQPEVANATFGLGARAFGHPGAGGSVGFADPEHDVAFGFVTNTLGPYVLMDPRAQKLVRVLGSCL' A
#
# COMPACT_ATOMS: atom_id res chain seq x y z
N MET A 1 8.36 9.44 -6.98
CA MET A 1 7.54 8.77 -5.96
C MET A 1 6.89 7.56 -6.62
N LEU A 2 6.85 6.38 -5.98
CA LEU A 2 6.21 5.18 -6.56
C LEU A 2 4.70 5.14 -6.36
N ASP A 3 4.20 5.91 -5.39
CA ASP A 3 2.78 6.17 -5.21
C ASP A 3 2.27 7.11 -6.32
N GLN A 4 1.15 6.72 -6.94
CA GLN A 4 0.44 7.41 -8.01
C GLN A 4 -1.04 7.46 -7.60
N PRO A 5 -1.47 8.48 -6.82
CA PRO A 5 -2.80 8.53 -6.19
C PRO A 5 -3.97 8.45 -7.17
N GLU A 6 -3.78 8.97 -8.38
CA GLU A 6 -4.80 8.98 -9.43
C GLU A 6 -4.91 7.63 -10.16
N VAL A 7 -3.98 6.71 -9.92
CA VAL A 7 -3.93 5.39 -10.55
C VAL A 7 -4.27 4.34 -9.49
N ALA A 8 -5.49 3.79 -9.60
CA ALA A 8 -6.08 2.94 -8.56
C ALA A 8 -5.21 1.75 -8.13
N ASN A 9 -4.41 1.16 -9.03
CA ASN A 9 -3.50 0.04 -8.76
C ASN A 9 -2.04 0.45 -8.50
N ALA A 10 -1.80 1.73 -8.24
CA ALA A 10 -0.49 2.30 -7.97
C ALA A 10 -0.51 3.25 -6.77
N THR A 11 -1.48 3.09 -5.87
CA THR A 11 -1.57 3.90 -4.64
C THR A 11 -1.61 3.08 -3.36
N PHE A 12 -1.04 3.62 -2.28
CA PHE A 12 -1.23 3.09 -0.92
C PHE A 12 -2.70 3.14 -0.52
N GLY A 13 -3.47 4.15 -0.96
CA GLY A 13 -4.92 4.21 -0.76
C GLY A 13 -5.38 4.41 0.68
N LEU A 14 -4.55 5.07 1.52
CA LEU A 14 -4.91 5.48 2.89
C LEU A 14 -5.01 7.03 2.97
N GLY A 15 -3.98 7.72 3.43
CA GLY A 15 -3.87 9.19 3.41
C GLY A 15 -3.12 9.73 2.19
N ALA A 16 -3.40 10.99 1.85
CA ALA A 16 -2.75 11.71 0.74
C ALA A 16 -1.27 12.03 1.04
N ARG A 17 -0.88 11.98 2.31
CA ARG A 17 0.49 12.20 2.78
C ARG A 17 1.26 10.90 3.03
N ALA A 18 0.68 9.75 2.69
CA ALA A 18 1.34 8.46 2.85
C ALA A 18 2.61 8.37 1.99
N PHE A 19 3.66 7.75 2.55
CA PHE A 19 4.94 7.56 1.86
C PHE A 19 5.54 6.20 2.21
N GLY A 20 6.23 5.59 1.24
CA GLY A 20 6.75 4.24 1.39
C GLY A 20 7.28 3.66 0.09
N HIS A 21 7.35 2.34 0.02
CA HIS A 21 7.91 1.64 -1.12
C HIS A 21 7.24 0.26 -1.33
N PRO A 22 6.73 -0.04 -2.55
CA PRO A 22 6.37 -1.40 -2.93
C PRO A 22 7.60 -2.24 -3.27
N GLY A 23 7.57 -3.52 -2.94
CA GLY A 23 8.57 -4.52 -3.33
C GLY A 23 8.08 -5.34 -4.52
N ALA A 24 9.01 -5.71 -5.40
CA ALA A 24 8.72 -6.59 -6.52
C ALA A 24 8.05 -7.88 -6.03
N GLY A 25 6.93 -8.24 -6.65
CA GLY A 25 6.18 -9.44 -6.30
C GLY A 25 5.13 -9.27 -5.20
N GLY A 26 4.94 -8.04 -4.71
CA GLY A 26 3.71 -7.65 -4.03
C GLY A 26 3.85 -7.28 -2.56
N SER A 27 5.05 -7.37 -1.98
CA SER A 27 5.31 -6.80 -0.65
C SER A 27 5.19 -5.28 -0.69
N VAL A 28 4.87 -4.62 0.42
CA VAL A 28 4.84 -3.16 0.52
C VAL A 28 5.01 -2.72 1.97
N GLY A 29 5.69 -1.60 2.17
CA GLY A 29 5.72 -0.89 3.45
C GLY A 29 5.51 0.61 3.25
N PHE A 30 4.68 1.24 4.07
CA PHE A 30 4.46 2.69 4.07
C PHE A 30 4.05 3.22 5.45
N ALA A 31 4.18 4.52 5.62
CA ALA A 31 3.68 5.27 6.78
C ALA A 31 2.71 6.34 6.30
N ASP A 32 1.69 6.62 7.10
CA ASP A 32 0.69 7.65 6.86
C ASP A 32 0.61 8.61 8.07
N PRO A 33 1.23 9.80 7.96
CA PRO A 33 1.20 10.80 9.02
C PRO A 33 -0.18 11.40 9.31
N GLU A 34 -1.14 11.32 8.37
CA GLU A 34 -2.49 11.88 8.60
C GLU A 34 -3.28 11.03 9.61
N HIS A 35 -3.04 9.72 9.60
CA HIS A 35 -3.72 8.75 10.47
C HIS A 35 -2.81 8.20 11.59
N ASP A 36 -1.58 8.70 11.72
CA ASP A 36 -0.56 8.26 12.68
C ASP A 36 -0.35 6.73 12.69
N VAL A 37 -0.31 6.13 11.49
CA VAL A 37 -0.23 4.67 11.31
C VAL A 37 0.82 4.28 10.27
N ALA A 38 1.43 3.11 10.46
CA ALA A 38 2.28 2.48 9.46
C ALA A 38 1.75 1.09 9.10
N PHE A 39 1.94 0.68 7.85
CA PHE A 39 1.46 -0.58 7.32
C PHE A 39 2.59 -1.35 6.63
N GLY A 40 2.60 -2.67 6.83
CA GLY A 40 3.51 -3.59 6.16
C GLY A 40 2.79 -4.86 5.72
N PHE A 41 2.95 -5.21 4.45
CA PHE A 41 2.51 -6.48 3.90
C PHE A 41 3.72 -7.22 3.30
N VAL A 42 3.94 -8.43 3.78
CA VAL A 42 5.04 -9.30 3.34
C VAL A 42 4.44 -10.64 2.94
N THR A 43 4.89 -11.18 1.80
CA THR A 43 4.42 -12.46 1.29
C THR A 43 5.58 -13.26 0.70
N ASN A 44 5.47 -14.59 0.76
CA ASN A 44 6.38 -15.52 0.09
C ASN A 44 5.85 -15.95 -1.30
N THR A 45 4.65 -15.53 -1.66
CA THR A 45 4.02 -15.85 -2.95
C THR A 45 4.13 -14.65 -3.87
N LEU A 46 5.12 -14.69 -4.76
CA LEU A 46 5.43 -13.64 -5.73
C LEU A 46 4.27 -13.47 -6.73
N GLY A 47 3.63 -12.31 -6.72
CA GLY A 47 2.65 -11.93 -7.74
C GLY A 47 3.31 -11.26 -8.96
N PRO A 48 2.57 -11.07 -10.06
CA PRO A 48 3.06 -10.34 -11.25
C PRO A 48 3.01 -8.80 -11.07
N TYR A 49 2.97 -8.29 -9.84
CA TYR A 49 2.73 -6.87 -9.55
C TYR A 49 4.03 -6.11 -9.30
N VAL A 50 4.16 -4.96 -9.96
CA VAL A 50 5.32 -4.06 -9.86
C VAL A 50 5.04 -2.86 -8.95
N LEU A 51 3.81 -2.34 -8.96
CA LEU A 51 3.38 -1.22 -8.10
C LEU A 51 2.62 -1.75 -6.89
N MET A 52 1.29 -1.87 -6.92
CA MET A 52 0.54 -2.39 -5.77
C MET A 52 -0.09 -3.75 -6.02
N ASP A 53 0.07 -4.63 -5.03
CA ASP A 53 -0.60 -5.93 -4.98
C ASP A 53 -2.06 -5.76 -4.52
N PRO A 54 -3.05 -6.33 -5.23
CA PRO A 54 -4.45 -6.28 -4.82
C PRO A 54 -4.71 -6.84 -3.42
N ARG A 55 -3.90 -7.81 -2.95
CA ARG A 55 -3.99 -8.37 -1.59
C ARG A 55 -3.62 -7.31 -0.56
N ALA A 56 -2.51 -6.59 -0.78
CA ALA A 56 -2.08 -5.50 0.08
C ALA A 56 -3.11 -4.37 0.08
N GLN A 57 -3.58 -3.94 -1.10
CA GLN A 57 -4.60 -2.87 -1.19
C GLN A 57 -5.91 -3.24 -0.49
N LYS A 58 -6.34 -4.51 -0.57
CA LYS A 58 -7.53 -4.97 0.16
C LYS A 58 -7.35 -4.81 1.67
N LEU A 59 -6.17 -5.15 2.20
CA LEU A 59 -5.87 -4.98 3.62
C LEU A 59 -5.82 -3.50 4.03
N VAL A 60 -5.24 -2.62 3.21
CA VAL A 60 -5.22 -1.18 3.50
C VAL A 60 -6.63 -0.59 3.52
N ARG A 61 -7.52 -1.00 2.60
CA ARG A 61 -8.93 -0.56 2.64
C ARG A 61 -9.65 -1.00 3.92
N VAL A 62 -9.36 -2.22 4.40
CA VAL A 62 -9.91 -2.71 5.67
C VAL A 62 -9.34 -1.91 6.84
N LEU A 63 -8.03 -1.65 6.86
CA LEU A 63 -7.41 -0.77 7.85
C LEU A 63 -8.10 0.60 7.88
N GLY A 64 -8.29 1.24 6.72
CA GLY A 64 -8.96 2.53 6.61
C GLY A 64 -10.41 2.54 7.09
N SER A 65 -11.10 1.40 7.11
CA SER A 65 -12.46 1.29 7.69
C SER A 65 -12.48 1.18 9.22
N CYS A 66 -11.32 0.95 9.84
CA CYS A 66 -11.16 0.80 11.29
C CYS A 66 -10.53 2.04 11.96
N LEU A 67 -10.11 3.03 11.18
CA LEU A 67 -9.59 4.31 11.62
C LEU A 67 -10.73 5.34 11.66
#